data_AF-A0A9D2T053-F1
#
_entry.id   AF-A0A9D2T053-F1
#
_cell.length_a   1.000
_cell.length_b   1.000
_cell.length_c   1.000
_cell.angle_alpha   90.00
_cell.angle_beta   90.00
_cell.angle_gamma   90.00
#
_symmetry.space_group_name_H-M   'P 1'
#
loop_
_entity.id
_entity.type
_entity.pdbx_description
1 polymer ?
#
loop_
_entity_poly.entity_id
_entity_poly.type
_entity_poly.pdbx_seq_one_letter_code
_entity_poly.pdbx_strand_id
1 'polypeptide(L)' 'MLTLLTLSLFCLAAIPVLCVVLLLIGLPLAILLSLLPWLLRLAAVVLLVKGLLDQPFRLENLLPAAAALLLSVALRWIF' A
#
# COMPACT_ATOMS: atom_id res chain seq x y z
N MET A 1 32.33 -29.32 17.94
CA MET A 1 31.11 -29.00 18.72
C MET A 1 30.98 -27.50 19.00
N LEU A 2 32.07 -26.81 19.39
CA LEU A 2 32.04 -25.36 19.69
C LEU A 2 31.59 -24.47 18.51
N THR A 3 31.97 -24.79 17.27
CA THR A 3 31.67 -24.00 16.05
C THR A 3 30.18 -23.94 15.70
N LEU A 4 29.45 -25.06 15.84
CA LEU A 4 28.00 -25.12 15.64
C LEU A 4 27.24 -24.36 16.73
N LEU A 5 27.76 -24.40 17.97
CA LEU A 5 27.15 -23.73 19.12
C LEU A 5 27.29 -22.20 19.00
N THR A 6 28.44 -21.71 18.53
CA THR A 6 28.64 -20.28 18.22
C THR A 6 27.78 -19.79 17.05
N LEU A 7 27.62 -20.59 15.99
CA LEU A 7 26.73 -20.24 14.87
C LEU A 7 25.27 -20.18 15.30
N SER A 8 24.85 -21.11 16.17
CA SER A 8 23.49 -21.14 16.72
C SER A 8 23.20 -19.89 17.55
N LEU A 9 24.10 -19.49 18.46
CA LEU A 9 23.94 -18.24 19.22
C LEU A 9 23.91 -17.00 18.31
N PHE A 10 24.78 -16.96 17.30
CA PHE A 10 24.81 -15.85 16.35
C PHE A 10 23.50 -15.77 15.55
N CYS A 11 22.98 -16.91 15.10
CA CYS A 11 21.69 -17.00 14.41
C CYS A 11 20.53 -16.58 15.32
N LEU A 12 20.55 -17.01 16.58
CA LEU A 12 19.56 -16.65 17.59
C LEU A 12 19.51 -15.14 17.86
N ALA A 13 20.65 -14.44 17.73
CA ALA A 13 20.72 -12.98 17.82
C ALA A 13 20.42 -12.27 16.49
N ALA A 14 20.85 -12.83 15.35
CA ALA A 14 20.69 -12.22 14.04
C ALA A 14 19.24 -12.25 13.53
N ILE A 15 18.50 -13.34 13.77
CA ILE A 15 17.09 -13.47 13.37
C ILE A 15 16.20 -12.37 13.98
N PRO A 16 16.19 -12.14 15.31
CA PRO A 16 15.34 -11.09 15.88
C PRO A 16 15.77 -9.70 15.42
N VAL A 17 17.07 -9.44 15.24
CA VAL A 17 17.56 -8.18 14.69
C VAL A 17 17.04 -7.96 13.27
N LEU A 18 17.15 -8.97 12.40
CA LEU A 18 16.62 -8.89 11.04
C LEU A 18 15.11 -8.69 11.04
N CYS A 19 14.38 -9.39 11.91
CA CYS A 19 12.94 -9.26 12.07
C CYS A 19 12.55 -7.83 12.48
N VAL A 20 13.24 -7.25 13.47
CA VAL A 20 13.01 -5.88 13.92
C VAL A 20 13.30 -4.88 12.80
N VAL A 21 14.40 -5.04 12.06
CA VAL A 21 14.73 -4.15 10.92
C VAL A 21 13.66 -4.24 9.83
N LEU A 22 13.22 -5.45 9.49
CA LEU A 22 12.14 -5.66 8.51
C LEU A 22 10.84 -5.01 8.98
N LEU A 23 10.52 -5.11 10.26
CA LEU A 23 9.31 -4.52 10.85
C LEU A 23 9.42 -2.99 10.88
N LEU A 24 10.58 -2.44 11.21
CA LEU A 24 10.81 -0.99 11.24
C LEU A 24 10.64 -0.33 9.85
N ILE A 25 10.97 -1.05 8.78
CA ILE A 25 10.87 -0.58 7.40
C ILE A 25 9.51 -0.95 6.78
N GLY A 26 9.00 -2.14 7.09
CA GLY A 26 7.75 -2.66 6.57
C GLY A 26 6.53 -1.96 7.14
N LEU A 27 6.56 -1.59 8.42
CA LEU A 27 5.46 -0.89 9.09
C LEU A 27 5.16 0.49 8.47
N PRO A 28 6.14 1.40 8.27
CA PRO A 28 5.88 2.68 7.61
C PRO A 28 5.48 2.50 6.15
N LEU A 29 6.02 1.50 5.45
CA LEU A 29 5.63 1.19 4.08
C LEU A 29 4.16 0.72 4.01
N ALA A 30 3.74 -0.14 4.93
CA ALA A 30 2.36 -0.60 5.03
C ALA A 30 1.39 0.54 5.35
N ILE A 31 1.77 1.45 6.25
CA ILE A 31 0.99 2.66 6.57
C ILE A 31 0.87 3.57 5.34
N LEU A 32 1.97 3.80 4.61
CA LEU A 32 1.97 4.63 3.41
C LEU A 32 1.09 4.03 2.30
N LEU A 33 1.16 2.72 2.10
CA LEU A 33 0.33 2.00 1.12
C LEU A 33 -1.14 1.92 1.54
N SER A 34 -1.43 1.90 2.83
CA SER A 34 -2.80 2.00 3.37
C SER A 34 -3.40 3.41 3.20
N LEU A 35 -2.56 4.45 3.17
CA LEU A 35 -2.99 5.83 2.91
C LEU A 35 -3.26 6.12 1.41
N LEU A 36 -2.58 5.41 0.52
CA LEU A 36 -2.75 5.51 -0.93
C LEU A 36 -4.20 5.30 -1.42
N PRO A 37 -4.96 4.28 -0.98
CA PRO A 37 -6.36 4.10 -1.38
C PRO A 37 -7.27 5.22 -0.87
N TRP A 38 -6.94 5.88 0.24
CA TRP A 38 -7.66 7.06 0.72
C TRP A 38 -7.49 8.24 -0.24
N LEU A 39 -6.25 8.47 -0.73
CA LEU A 39 -5.95 9.51 -1.71
C LEU A 39 -6.62 9.23 -3.07
N LEU A 40 -6.60 7.97 -3.53
CA LEU A 40 -7.30 7.53 -4.74
C LEU A 40 -8.81 7.75 -4.66
N ARG A 41 -9.44 7.54 -3.48
CA ARG A 41 -10.87 7.85 -3.26
C ARG A 41 -11.17 9.34 -3.37
N LEU A 42 -10.32 10.19 -2.78
CA LEU A 42 -10.48 11.65 -2.91
C LEU A 42 -10.36 12.08 -4.37
N ALA A 43 -9.35 11.57 -5.10
CA ALA A 43 -9.19 11.84 -6.52
C ALA A 43 -10.41 11.37 -7.34
N ALA A 44 -10.96 10.19 -7.04
CA ALA A 44 -12.16 9.69 -7.68
C ALA A 44 -13.37 10.59 -7.42
N VAL A 45 -13.58 11.06 -6.19
CA VAL A 45 -14.67 12.00 -5.83
C VAL A 45 -14.50 13.34 -6.55
N VAL A 46 -13.29 13.92 -6.54
CA VAL A 46 -13.02 15.20 -7.22
C VAL A 46 -13.24 15.06 -8.72
N LEU A 47 -12.81 13.97 -9.34
CA LEU A 47 -13.04 13.69 -10.76
C LEU A 47 -14.52 13.46 -11.08
N LEU A 48 -15.27 12.81 -10.18
CA LEU A 48 -16.73 12.64 -10.30
C LEU A 48 -17.45 13.99 -10.25
N VAL A 49 -17.12 14.84 -9.26
CA VAL A 49 -17.69 16.18 -9.13
C VAL A 49 -17.34 17.03 -10.35
N LYS A 50 -16.09 16.99 -10.80
CA LYS A 50 -15.65 17.72 -11.99
C LYS A 50 -16.34 17.21 -13.25
N GLY A 51 -16.44 15.90 -13.44
CA GLY A 51 -17.13 15.29 -14.58
C GLY A 51 -18.62 15.65 -14.62
N LEU A 52 -19.28 15.70 -13.46
CA LEU A 52 -20.68 16.10 -13.36
C LEU A 52 -20.88 17.59 -13.68
N LEU A 53 -19.89 18.43 -13.37
CA LEU A 53 -19.94 19.88 -13.58
C LEU A 53 -19.58 20.30 -15.01
N ASP A 54 -18.65 19.59 -15.67
CA ASP A 54 -18.23 19.88 -17.06
C ASP A 54 -19.19 19.27 -18.11
N GLN A 55 -19.52 17.97 -18.04
CA GLN A 55 -20.38 17.27 -19.02
C GLN A 55 -20.93 15.95 -18.43
N PRO A 56 -22.24 15.82 -18.16
CA PRO A 56 -22.77 14.80 -17.24
C PRO A 56 -22.63 13.34 -17.73
N PHE A 57 -22.28 13.06 -18.99
CA PHE A 57 -22.22 11.69 -19.53
C PHE A 57 -21.19 11.49 -20.67
N ARG A 58 -19.91 11.86 -20.50
CA ARG A 58 -18.82 11.36 -21.37
C ARG A 58 -18.00 10.28 -20.68
N LEU A 59 -18.05 9.06 -21.22
CA LEU A 59 -17.33 7.87 -20.73
C LEU A 59 -15.80 8.08 -20.66
N GLU A 60 -15.25 8.93 -21.52
CA GLU A 60 -13.84 9.30 -21.53
C GLU A 60 -13.38 9.97 -20.22
N ASN A 61 -14.29 10.68 -19.54
CA ASN A 61 -14.01 11.37 -18.29
C ASN A 61 -14.30 10.52 -17.04
N LEU A 62 -15.06 9.43 -17.21
CA LEU A 62 -15.38 8.45 -16.16
C LEU A 62 -14.31 7.35 -16.04
N LEU A 63 -13.57 7.09 -17.12
CA LEU A 63 -12.45 6.16 -17.18
C LEU A 63 -11.39 6.38 -16.08
N PRO A 64 -10.87 7.60 -15.84
CA PRO A 64 -9.90 7.84 -14.78
C PRO A 64 -10.52 7.70 -13.38
N ALA A 65 -11.79 8.05 -13.19
CA ALA A 65 -12.49 7.90 -11.91
C ALA A 65 -12.76 6.42 -11.57
N ALA A 66 -13.19 5.64 -12.56
CA ALA A 66 -13.39 4.20 -12.44
C ALA A 66 -12.05 3.46 -12.23
N ALA A 67 -10.99 3.88 -12.92
CA ALA A 67 -9.65 3.34 -12.71
C ALA A 67 -9.11 3.65 -11.30
N ALA A 68 -9.31 4.88 -10.80
CA ALA A 68 -8.93 5.25 -9.43
C ALA A 68 -9.72 4.44 -8.37
N LEU A 69 -11.01 4.19 -8.61
CA LEU A 69 -11.84 3.35 -7.74
C LEU A 69 -11.42 1.87 -7.79
N LEU A 70 -11.18 1.32 -8.97
CA LEU A 70 -10.71 -0.06 -9.14
C LEU A 70 -9.32 -0.27 -8.52
N LEU A 71 -8.40 0.67 -8.70
CA LEU A 71 -7.10 0.64 -8.06
C LEU A 71 -7.22 0.74 -6.54
N SER A 72 -8.09 1.61 -6.02
CA SER A 72 -8.34 1.72 -4.57
C SER A 72 -8.93 0.43 -3.99
N VAL A 73 -9.86 -0.23 -4.69
CA VAL A 73 -10.43 -1.52 -4.27
C VAL A 73 -9.41 -2.64 -4.38
N ALA A 74 -8.63 -2.71 -5.45
CA ALA A 74 -7.58 -3.72 -5.63
C ALA A 74 -6.46 -3.59 -4.57
N LEU A 75 -6.01 -2.37 -4.27
CA LEU A 75 -5.05 -2.11 -3.21
C LEU A 75 -5.59 -2.52 -1.82
N ARG A 76 -6.86 -2.22 -1.53
CA ARG A 76 -7.52 -2.65 -0.28
C ARG A 76 -7.83 -4.16 -0.23
N TRP A 77 -7.79 -4.86 -1.36
CA TRP A 77 -7.95 -6.31 -1.38
C TRP A 77 -6.61 -7.03 -1.14
N ILE A 78 -5.51 -6.37 -1.45
CA ILE A 78 -4.14 -6.87 -1.30
C ILE A 78 -3.55 -6.53 0.08
N PHE A 79 -3.96 -5.41 0.70
CA PHE A 79 -3.56 -4.96 2.03
C PHE A 79 -4.72 -5.02 3.02
#